data_AF-A0A168Y6S2-F1
#
_entry.id   AF-A0A168Y6S2-F1
#
_cell.length_a   1.000
_cell.length_b   1.000
_cell.length_c   1.000
_cell.angle_alpha   90.00
_cell.angle_beta   90.00
_cell.angle_gamma   90.00
#
_symmetry.space_group_name_H-M   'P 1'
#
loop_
_entity.id
_entity.type
_entity.pdbx_description
1 polymer ?
#
loop_
_entity_poly.entity_id
_entity_poly.type
_entity_poly.pdbx_seq_one_letter_code
_entity_poly.pdbx_strand_id
1 'polypeptide(L)'
;MSHTVKPPPASAPDARDTAPGRRVAFTLVADADPGTLPRILEFVAKRGLVPLALHSRLTDDTLAIAMEVGDLPQAETDHIGRCLGQIPMVARVTVAELAATASAAELVAAE
;
A
#
# COMPACT_ATOMS: atom_id res chain seq x y z
N MET A 1 -28.46 25.91 12.16
CA MET A 1 -27.19 26.61 11.85
C MET A 1 -26.51 25.82 10.76
N SER A 2 -26.47 26.34 9.53
CA SER A 2 -25.88 25.63 8.39
C SER A 2 -24.38 25.86 8.39
N HIS A 3 -23.60 24.83 8.71
CA HIS A 3 -22.15 24.87 8.60
C HIS A 3 -21.76 24.66 7.14
N THR A 4 -21.43 25.74 6.45
CA THR A 4 -20.77 25.68 5.14
C THR A 4 -19.31 25.27 5.37
N VAL A 5 -18.98 24.00 5.13
CA VAL A 5 -17.58 23.54 5.11
C VAL A 5 -16.93 24.13 3.86
N LYS A 6 -16.02 25.09 4.06
CA LYS A 6 -15.12 25.59 3.03
C LYS A 6 -14.18 24.42 2.64
N PRO A 7 -14.14 23.98 1.38
CA PRO A 7 -13.19 22.96 0.98
C PRO A 7 -11.76 23.47 1.27
N PRO A 8 -10.87 22.63 1.81
CA PRO A 8 -9.48 23.01 1.98
C PRO A 8 -8.91 23.45 0.63
N PRO A 9 -7.96 24.40 0.60
CA PRO A 9 -7.26 24.71 -0.64
C PRO A 9 -6.66 23.41 -1.16
N ALA A 10 -7.05 23.01 -2.38
CA ALA A 10 -6.43 21.89 -3.05
C ALA A 10 -4.94 22.20 -3.15
N SER A 11 -4.12 21.52 -2.34
CA SER A 11 -2.68 21.48 -2.56
C SER A 11 -2.51 21.12 -4.03
N ALA A 12 -1.88 22.00 -4.80
CA ALA A 12 -1.49 21.67 -6.16
C ALA A 12 -0.80 20.31 -6.10
N PRO A 13 -1.29 19.29 -6.81
CA PRO A 13 -0.62 18.01 -6.80
C PRO A 13 0.78 18.31 -7.32
N ASP A 14 1.80 18.05 -6.51
CA ASP A 14 3.12 17.76 -7.05
C ASP A 14 2.82 16.69 -8.11
N ALA A 15 3.00 17.04 -9.39
CA ALA A 15 2.51 16.24 -10.50
C ALA A 15 3.36 14.98 -10.56
N ARG A 16 3.07 14.04 -9.64
CA ARG A 16 3.64 12.71 -9.64
C ARG A 16 3.31 12.14 -11.00
N ASP A 17 4.30 11.55 -11.63
CA ASP A 17 4.04 10.69 -12.77
C ASP A 17 3.00 9.66 -12.31
N THR A 18 1.89 9.59 -13.03
CA THR A 18 0.84 8.60 -12.79
C THR A 18 0.83 7.62 -13.93
N ALA A 19 0.45 6.37 -13.66
CA ALA A 19 0.20 5.36 -14.68
C ALA A 19 -1.30 4.96 -14.66
N PRO A 20 -2.19 5.78 -15.26
CA PRO A 20 -3.63 5.59 -15.14
C PRO A 20 -4.09 4.17 -15.45
N GLY A 21 -4.90 3.59 -14.57
CA GLY A 21 -5.47 2.26 -14.73
C GLY A 21 -4.53 1.09 -14.37
N ARG A 22 -3.27 1.37 -14.04
CA ARG A 22 -2.34 0.37 -13.54
C ARG A 22 -2.64 0.06 -12.08
N ARG A 23 -2.68 -1.21 -11.71
CA ARG A 23 -2.87 -1.67 -10.32
C ARG A 23 -1.72 -2.57 -9.92
N VAL A 24 -1.18 -2.35 -8.73
CA VAL A 24 -0.11 -3.16 -8.16
C VAL A 24 -0.49 -3.65 -6.78
N ALA A 25 -0.12 -4.89 -6.47
CA ALA A 25 -0.21 -5.47 -5.14
C ALA A 25 1.20 -5.56 -4.53
N PHE A 26 1.34 -5.01 -3.34
CA PHE A 26 2.47 -5.25 -2.44
C PHE A 26 2.05 -6.28 -1.41
N THR A 27 2.70 -7.44 -1.40
CA THR A 27 2.50 -8.48 -0.38
C THR A 27 3.72 -8.52 0.52
N LEU A 28 3.51 -8.40 1.83
CA LEU A 28 4.56 -8.35 2.83
C LEU A 28 4.37 -9.49 3.83
N VAL A 29 5.49 -10.07 4.25
CA VAL A 29 5.58 -10.88 5.47
C VAL A 29 6.44 -10.11 6.45
N ALA A 30 5.90 -9.87 7.63
CA ALA A 30 6.57 -9.13 8.68
C ALA A 30 6.33 -9.77 10.05
N ASP A 31 7.18 -9.48 11.03
CA ASP A 31 6.97 -9.97 12.39
C ASP A 31 5.72 -9.32 13.01
N ALA A 32 5.03 -10.08 13.85
CA ALA A 32 3.80 -9.66 14.53
C ALA A 32 4.07 -8.73 15.72
N ASP A 33 4.57 -7.53 15.43
CA ASP A 33 4.69 -6.44 16.40
C ASP A 33 3.51 -5.45 16.27
N PRO A 34 2.96 -4.90 17.38
CA PRO A 34 1.88 -3.91 17.32
C PRO A 34 2.20 -2.68 16.45
N GLY A 35 3.48 -2.33 16.31
CA GLY A 35 3.97 -1.22 15.50
C GLY A 35 4.19 -1.54 14.02
N THR A 36 4.17 -2.80 13.61
CA THR A 36 4.45 -3.23 12.22
C THR A 36 3.48 -2.59 11.22
N LEU A 37 2.17 -2.80 11.40
CA LEU A 37 1.16 -2.29 10.46
C LEU A 37 1.10 -0.75 10.45
N PRO A 38 1.09 -0.05 11.60
CA PRO A 38 1.17 1.42 11.62
C PRO A 38 2.38 1.97 10.86
N ARG A 39 3.56 1.35 10.98
CA ARG A 39 4.79 1.82 10.34
C ARG A 39 4.75 1.65 8.82
N ILE A 40 4.18 0.55 8.34
CA ILE A 40 3.94 0.32 6.91
C ILE A 40 2.94 1.35 6.37
N LEU A 41 1.85 1.60 7.08
CA LEU A 41 0.85 2.59 6.66
C LEU A 41 1.39 4.02 6.69
N GLU A 42 2.21 4.37 7.69
CA GLU A 42 2.89 5.66 7.76
C GLU A 42 3.79 5.89 6.55
N PHE A 43 4.56 4.88 6.14
CA PHE A 43 5.43 4.95 4.97
C PHE A 43 4.65 5.32 3.69
N VAL A 44 3.49 4.71 3.50
CA VAL A 44 2.61 4.90 2.35
C VAL A 44 1.90 6.26 2.44
N ALA A 45 1.39 6.63 3.62
CA ALA A 45 0.73 7.91 3.86
C ALA A 45 1.67 9.11 3.61
N LYS A 46 2.94 9.01 4.02
CA LYS A 46 3.97 10.04 3.77
C LYS A 46 4.21 10.33 2.28
N ARG A 47 3.80 9.42 1.39
CA ARG A 47 3.91 9.56 -0.07
C ARG A 47 2.60 9.97 -0.72
N GLY A 48 1.55 10.25 0.07
CA GLY A 48 0.22 10.59 -0.47
C GLY A 48 -0.41 9.44 -1.26
N LEU A 49 -0.05 8.20 -0.95
CA LEU A 49 -0.65 7.01 -1.53
C LEU A 49 -1.85 6.58 -0.69
N VAL A 50 -2.96 6.27 -1.35
CA VAL A 50 -4.16 5.73 -0.74
C VAL A 50 -4.34 4.30 -1.25
N PRO A 51 -4.27 3.28 -0.40
CA PRO A 51 -4.53 1.92 -0.82
C PRO A 51 -5.95 1.75 -1.35
N LEU A 52 -6.12 1.06 -2.47
CA LEU A 52 -7.43 0.64 -2.98
C LEU A 52 -8.02 -0.48 -2.11
N ALA A 53 -7.15 -1.35 -1.60
CA ALA A 53 -7.45 -2.41 -0.67
C ALA A 53 -6.27 -2.64 0.27
N LEU A 54 -6.56 -3.05 1.49
CA LEU A 54 -5.57 -3.45 2.49
C LEU A 54 -6.11 -4.65 3.25
N HIS A 55 -5.32 -5.72 3.27
CA HIS A 55 -5.57 -6.91 4.08
C HIS A 55 -4.37 -7.14 4.98
N SER A 56 -4.62 -7.50 6.24
CA SER A 56 -3.60 -7.90 7.19
C SER A 56 -4.16 -9.04 8.02
N ARG A 57 -3.38 -10.12 8.13
CA ARG A 57 -3.76 -11.31 8.90
C ARG A 57 -2.58 -11.78 9.73
N LEU A 58 -2.83 -12.06 11.01
CA LEU A 58 -1.88 -12.76 11.87
C LEU A 58 -1.86 -14.24 11.49
N THR A 59 -0.66 -14.75 11.21
CA THR A 59 -0.37 -16.16 10.96
C THR A 59 0.84 -16.52 11.83
N ASP A 60 0.60 -17.29 12.88
CA ASP A 60 1.57 -17.57 13.95
C ASP A 60 2.17 -16.27 14.52
N ASP A 61 3.50 -16.10 14.44
CA ASP A 61 4.22 -14.93 14.92
C ASP A 61 4.48 -13.87 13.82
N THR A 62 3.77 -13.97 12.70
CA THR A 62 3.95 -13.07 11.54
C THR A 62 2.64 -12.43 11.08
N LEU A 63 2.74 -11.23 10.52
CA LEU A 63 1.68 -10.57 9.77
C LEU A 63 1.89 -10.79 8.28
N ALA A 64 0.91 -11.42 7.63
CA ALA A 64 0.74 -11.41 6.20
C ALA A 64 -0.07 -10.17 5.81
N ILE A 65 0.53 -9.25 5.06
CA ILE A 65 -0.08 -7.98 4.67
C ILE A 65 -0.13 -7.90 3.16
N ALA A 66 -1.28 -7.52 2.59
CA ALA A 66 -1.40 -7.21 1.17
C ALA A 66 -2.02 -5.83 1.00
N MET A 67 -1.43 -5.05 0.10
CA MET A 67 -1.85 -3.68 -0.18
C MET A 67 -1.93 -3.46 -1.68
N GLU A 68 -3.09 -3.00 -2.14
CA GLU A 68 -3.28 -2.60 -3.54
C GLU A 68 -3.14 -1.11 -3.71
N VAL A 69 -2.42 -0.69 -4.74
CA VAL A 69 -2.26 0.72 -5.09
C VAL A 69 -2.55 0.90 -6.58
N GLY A 70 -3.36 1.91 -6.89
CA GLY A 70 -3.68 2.31 -8.25
C GLY A 70 -2.77 3.42 -8.77
N ASP A 71 -2.76 3.56 -10.10
CA ASP A 71 -2.15 4.67 -10.83
C ASP A 71 -0.65 4.88 -10.58
N LEU A 72 0.05 3.83 -10.15
CA LEU A 72 1.45 3.88 -9.72
C LEU A 72 2.40 3.47 -10.85
N PRO A 73 3.34 4.34 -11.30
CA PRO A 73 4.34 3.96 -12.31
C PRO A 73 5.29 2.85 -11.85
N GLN A 74 5.90 2.14 -12.80
CA GLN A 74 6.83 1.04 -12.50
C GLN A 74 8.02 1.50 -11.65
N ALA A 75 8.65 2.63 -11.98
CA ALA A 75 9.81 3.13 -11.25
C ALA A 75 9.48 3.43 -9.77
N GLU A 76 8.30 4.00 -9.51
CA GLU A 76 7.83 4.28 -8.15
C GLU A 76 7.44 3.00 -7.43
N THR A 77 6.82 2.05 -8.14
CA THR A 77 6.51 0.69 -7.64
C THR A 77 7.77 -0.02 -7.14
N ASP A 78 8.83 -0.02 -7.95
CA ASP A 78 10.11 -0.66 -7.61
C ASP A 78 10.78 0.04 -6.42
N HIS A 79 10.71 1.38 -6.38
CA HIS A 79 11.25 2.16 -5.27
C HIS A 79 10.51 1.86 -3.96
N ILE A 80 9.18 1.86 -3.98
CA ILE A 80 8.34 1.53 -2.82
C ILE A 80 8.59 0.11 -2.35
N GLY A 81 8.63 -0.87 -3.26
CA GLY A 81 8.90 -2.27 -2.92
C GLY A 81 10.25 -2.43 -2.20
N ARG A 82 11.31 -1.79 -2.69
CA ARG A 82 12.63 -1.77 -2.02
C ARG A 82 12.56 -1.14 -0.63
N CYS A 83 11.92 0.02 -0.51
CA CYS A 83 11.85 0.74 0.76
C CYS A 83 10.98 0.02 1.81
N LEU A 84 9.88 -0.63 1.40
CA LEU A 84 9.07 -1.47 2.28
C LEU A 84 9.90 -2.62 2.84
N GLY A 85 10.75 -3.25 2.01
CA GLY A 85 11.68 -4.30 2.44
C GLY A 85 12.80 -3.84 3.36
N GLN A 86 12.97 -2.52 3.55
CA GLN A 86 13.94 -1.94 4.50
C GLN A 86 13.30 -1.55 5.83
N ILE A 87 11.97 -1.66 5.97
CA ILE A 87 11.30 -1.37 7.24
C ILE A 87 11.69 -2.47 8.24
N PRO A 88 12.18 -2.10 9.46
CA PRO A 88 12.40 -3.08 10.51
C PRO A 88 11.14 -3.92 10.74
N MET A 89 11.30 -5.22 11.03
CA MET A 89 10.24 -6.23 11.11
C MET A 89 9.76 -6.80 9.76
N VAL A 90 10.03 -6.17 8.60
CA VAL A 90 9.64 -6.74 7.29
C VAL A 90 10.67 -7.76 6.83
N ALA A 91 10.26 -9.02 6.72
CA ALA A 91 11.11 -10.12 6.30
C ALA A 91 11.12 -10.31 4.77
N ARG A 92 9.98 -10.07 4.11
CA ARG A 92 9.83 -10.27 2.67
C ARG A 92 8.81 -9.32 2.07
N VAL A 93 9.09 -8.84 0.86
CA VAL A 93 8.15 -8.08 0.02
C VAL A 93 8.12 -8.71 -1.36
N THR A 94 6.91 -8.98 -1.85
CA THR A 94 6.61 -9.37 -3.22
C THR A 94 5.77 -8.29 -3.87
N VAL A 95 6.04 -8.00 -5.13
CA VAL A 95 5.29 -7.01 -5.91
C VAL A 95 4.75 -7.67 -7.16
N ALA A 96 3.45 -7.50 -7.41
CA ALA A 96 2.79 -8.03 -8.60
C ALA A 96 1.93 -6.94 -9.23
N GLU A 97 1.93 -6.89 -10.56
CA GLU A 97 0.93 -6.11 -11.29
C GLU A 97 -0.37 -6.92 -11.37
N LEU A 98 -1.49 -6.28 -11.05
CA LEU A 98 -2.81 -6.89 -11.09
C LEU A 98 -3.44 -6.64 -12.45
N ALA A 99 -3.93 -7.71 -13.09
CA ALA A 99 -4.85 -7.57 -14.21
C ALA A 99 -6.11 -6.83 -13.74
N ALA A 100 -6.75 -6.09 -14.65
CA ALA A 100 -7.86 -5.17 -14.34
C ALA A 100 -9.04 -5.77 -13.53
N THR A 101 -9.14 -7.10 -13.43
CA THR A 101 -10.23 -7.85 -12.79
C THR A 101 -9.85 -8.65 -11.53
N ALA A 102 -8.59 -8.68 -11.07
CA ALA A 102 -8.22 -9.47 -9.89
C ALA A 102 -8.03 -8.57 -8.65
N SER A 103 -8.61 -8.96 -7.51
CA SER A 103 -8.37 -8.32 -6.21
C SER A 103 -7.34 -9.11 -5.40
N ALA A 104 -6.47 -8.43 -4.66
CA ALA A 104 -5.46 -9.00 -3.79
C ALA A 104 -6.05 -9.82 -2.62
N ALA A 105 -7.35 -9.67 -2.33
CA ALA A 105 -8.06 -10.50 -1.37
C ALA A 105 -7.97 -12.00 -1.72
N GLU A 106 -7.95 -12.37 -3.00
CA GLU A 106 -7.82 -13.77 -3.43
C GLU A 106 -6.40 -14.32 -3.25
N LEU A 107 -5.37 -13.47 -3.32
CA LEU A 107 -3.96 -13.88 -3.16
C LEU A 107 -3.58 -14.15 -1.70
N VAL A 108 -4.24 -13.51 -0.73
CA VAL A 108 -4.03 -13.77 0.71
C VAL A 108 -4.78 -15.02 1.19
N ALA A 109 -5.78 -15.49 0.44
CA ALA A 109 -6.56 -16.68 0.79
C ALA A 109 -6.00 -17.99 0.19
N ALA A 110 -5.01 -17.89 -0.70
CA ALA A 110 -4.44 -19.03 -1.43
C ALA A 110 -3.18 -19.64 -0.79
N GLU A 111 -2.72 -19.13 0.35
CA GLU A 111 -1.61 -19.67 1.17
C GLU A 111 -2.12 -20.08 2.56
#